data_AF-A0A2V6JRQ4-F1
#
_entry.id   AF-A0A2V6JRQ4-F1
#
_cell.length_a   1.000
_cell.length_b   1.000
_cell.length_c   1.000
_cell.angle_alpha   90.00
_cell.angle_beta   90.00
_cell.angle_gamma   90.00
#
_symmetry.space_group_name_H-M   'P 1'
#
loop_
_entity.id
_entity.type
_entity.pdbx_description
1 polymer ?
#
loop_
_entity_poly.entity_id
_entity_poly.type
_entity_poly.pdbx_seq_one_letter_code
_entity_poly.pdbx_strand_id
1 'polypeptide(L)' 'MSLKAFHIIFVIFSTLLALGVGGWCIWVNLVEDAPVYLAGAVASFACALALVLYGVWFYRKMKRLRIIT' A
#
# COMPACT_ATOMS: atom_id res chain seq x y z
N MET A 1 -20.26 -10.43 8.00
CA MET A 1 -19.50 -9.54 7.08
C MET A 1 -18.70 -10.40 6.12
N SER A 2 -18.74 -10.15 4.81
CA SER A 2 -17.91 -10.95 3.90
C SER A 2 -16.44 -10.61 4.16
N LEU A 3 -15.63 -11.61 4.54
CA LEU A 3 -14.18 -11.49 4.80
C LEU A 3 -13.44 -10.75 3.66
N LYS A 4 -14.02 -10.84 2.46
CA LYS A 4 -13.60 -10.25 1.19
C LYS A 4 -13.63 -8.72 1.20
N ALA A 5 -14.74 -8.13 1.63
CA ALA A 5 -14.89 -6.68 1.68
C ALA A 5 -13.94 -6.07 2.72
N PHE A 6 -13.82 -6.72 3.88
CA PHE A 6 -12.87 -6.31 4.91
C PHE A 6 -11.43 -6.33 4.39
N HIS A 7 -11.04 -7.37 3.66
CA HIS A 7 -9.68 -7.49 3.13
C HIS A 7 -9.35 -6.39 2.11
N ILE A 8 -10.27 -6.06 1.21
CA ILE A 8 -10.06 -4.98 0.24
C ILE A 8 -9.94 -3.62 0.95
N ILE A 9 -10.83 -3.34 1.92
CA ILE A 9 -10.78 -2.12 2.72
C ILE A 9 -9.43 -2.03 3.46
N PHE A 10 -9.00 -3.14 4.09
CA PHE A 10 -7.72 -3.22 4.77
C PHE A 10 -6.54 -2.88 3.84
N VAL A 11 -6.49 -3.47 2.64
CA VAL A 11 -5.43 -3.17 1.65
C VAL A 11 -5.44 -1.70 1.23
N ILE A 12 -6.61 -1.09 1.07
CA ILE A 12 -6.73 0.35 0.75
C ILE A 12 -6.13 1.20 1.88
N PHE A 13 -6.54 0.95 3.14
CA PHE A 13 -6.02 1.68 4.30
C PHE A 13 -4.51 1.47 4.47
N SER A 14 -4.01 0.25 4.32
CA SER A 14 -2.57 -0.03 4.39
C SER A 14 -1.80 0.68 3.28
N THR A 15 -2.36 0.79 2.07
CA THR A 15 -1.73 1.51 0.96
C THR A 15 -1.66 3.01 1.25
N LEU A 16 -2.76 3.61 1.72
CA LEU A 16 -2.79 5.03 2.11
C LEU A 16 -1.80 5.32 3.24
N LEU A 17 -1.72 4.43 4.24
CA LEU A 17 -0.76 4.55 5.32
C LEU A 17 0.68 4.49 4.79
N ALA A 18 1.00 3.53 3.92
CA ALA A 18 2.33 3.40 3.33
C ALA A 18 2.72 4.62 2.48
N LEU A 19 1.77 5.22 1.74
CA LEU A 19 1.99 6.48 1.03
C LEU A 19 2.22 7.65 2.00
N GLY A 20 1.42 7.74 3.07
CA GLY A 20 1.59 8.75 4.12
C GLY A 20 2.95 8.67 4.81
N VAL A 21 3.38 7.45 5.18
CA VAL A 21 4.71 7.20 5.76
C VAL A 21 5.82 7.51 4.77
N GLY A 22 5.64 7.17 3.48
CA GLY A 22 6.60 7.49 2.42
C GLY A 22 6.77 9.00 2.26
N GLY A 23 5.67 9.75 2.23
CA GLY A 23 5.70 11.22 2.18
C GLY A 23 6.31 11.85 3.43
N TRP A 24 6.01 11.30 4.61
CA TRP A 24 6.61 11.74 5.87
C TRP A 24 8.12 11.52 5.88
N CYS A 25 8.60 10.36 5.40
CA CYS A 25 10.03 10.08 5.30
C CYS A 25 10.75 11.04 4.34
N ILE A 26 10.12 11.42 3.22
CA ILE A 26 10.66 12.45 2.32
C ILE A 26 10.75 13.79 3.04
N TRP A 27 9.70 14.20 3.75
CA TRP A 27 9.69 15.47 4.49
C TRP A 27 10.78 15.51 5.57
N VAL A 28 10.93 14.46 6.37
CA VAL A 28 11.99 14.37 7.39
C VAL A 28 13.37 14.39 6.76
N ASN A 29 13.58 13.69 5.63
CA ASN A 29 14.86 13.74 4.93
C ASN A 29 15.22 15.16 4.46
N LEU A 30 14.23 15.97 4.07
CA LEU A 30 14.43 17.36 3.63
C LEU A 30 14.70 18.32 4.79
N VAL A 31 14.20 18.03 5.99
CA VAL A 31 14.35 18.89 7.18
C VAL A 31 15.62 18.55 7.97
N GLU A 32 15.91 17.25 8.13
CA GLU A 32 16.97 16.74 9.01
C GLU A 32 18.22 16.29 8.24
N ASP A 33 18.22 16.37 6.90
CA ASP A 33 19.32 15.92 6.01
C ASP A 33 19.84 14.50 6.33
N ALA A 34 18.94 13.64 6.82
CA ALA A 34 19.27 12.31 7.29
C ALA A 34 18.95 11.24 6.21
N PRO A 35 19.97 10.74 5.47
CA PRO A 35 19.76 9.86 4.31
C PRO A 35 19.11 8.51 4.65
N VAL A 36 19.07 8.14 5.93
CA VAL A 36 18.38 6.92 6.40
C VAL A 36 16.88 6.96 6.10
N TYR A 37 16.27 8.15 6.09
CA TYR A 37 14.85 8.33 5.78
C TYR A 37 14.54 8.17 4.29
N LEU A 38 15.54 8.37 3.42
CA LEU A 38 15.41 8.11 1.99
C LEU A 38 15.21 6.62 1.71
N ALA A 39 15.94 5.75 2.41
CA ALA A 39 15.73 4.29 2.36
C ALA A 39 14.35 3.90 2.91
N GLY A 40 13.91 4.54 3.99
CA GLY A 40 12.55 4.38 4.55
C GLY A 40 11.46 4.79 3.56
N ALA A 41 11.62 5.91 2.87
CA ALA A 41 10.70 6.38 1.84
C ALA A 41 10.61 5.37 0.69
N VAL A 42 11.73 4.91 0.15
CA VAL A 42 11.77 3.91 -0.94
C VAL A 42 11.10 2.61 -0.51
N ALA A 43 11.39 2.11 0.69
CA ALA A 43 10.76 0.91 1.22
C ALA A 43 9.23 1.09 1.37
N SER A 44 8.79 2.25 1.87
CA SER A 44 7.36 2.54 2.04
C SER A 44 6.62 2.64 0.71
N PHE A 45 7.22 3.27 -0.30
CA PHE A 45 6.67 3.29 -1.66
C PHE A 45 6.65 1.92 -2.32
N ALA A 46 7.69 1.10 -2.12
CA ALA A 46 7.72 -0.28 -2.59
C ALA A 46 6.61 -1.12 -1.95
N CYS A 47 6.39 -0.97 -0.64
CA CYS A 47 5.27 -1.60 0.07
C CYS A 47 3.91 -1.14 -0.45
N ALA A 48 3.73 0.17 -0.69
CA ALA A 48 2.50 0.71 -1.28
C ALA A 48 2.23 0.09 -2.66
N LEU A 49 3.26 -0.01 -3.52
CA LEU A 49 3.14 -0.62 -4.84
C LEU A 49 2.79 -2.11 -4.74
N ALA A 50 3.44 -2.86 -3.85
CA ALA A 50 3.15 -4.26 -3.61
C ALA A 50 1.70 -4.49 -3.14
N LEU A 51 1.20 -3.63 -2.24
CA LEU A 51 -0.19 -3.68 -1.76
C LEU A 51 -1.20 -3.41 -2.88
N VAL A 52 -0.94 -2.42 -3.73
CA VAL A 52 -1.80 -2.12 -4.90
C VAL A 52 -1.83 -3.30 -5.87
N LEU A 53 -0.65 -3.84 -6.22
CA LEU A 53 -0.56 -5.00 -7.10
C LEU A 53 -1.28 -6.22 -6.53
N TYR A 54 -1.11 -6.47 -5.23
CA TYR A 54 -1.81 -7.54 -4.53
C TYR A 54 -3.33 -7.33 -4.52
N GLY A 55 -3.80 -6.11 -4.24
CA GLY A 55 -5.23 -5.76 -4.28
C GLY A 55 -5.85 -5.97 -5.66
N VAL A 56 -5.16 -5.53 -6.72
CA VAL A 56 -5.60 -5.73 -8.11
C VAL A 56 -5.59 -7.22 -8.48
N TRP A 57 -4.55 -7.96 -8.10
CA TRP A 57 -4.46 -9.39 -8.36
C TRP A 57 -5.58 -10.15 -7.65
N PHE A 58 -5.84 -9.83 -6.38
CA PHE A 58 -6.92 -10.41 -5.59
C PHE A 58 -8.28 -10.14 -6.26
N TYR A 59 -8.55 -8.89 -6.65
CA TYR A 59 -9.77 -8.53 -7.38
C TYR A 59 -9.91 -9.30 -8.70
N ARG A 60 -8.85 -9.37 -9.50
CA ARG A 60 -8.83 -10.13 -10.77
C ARG A 60 -9.07 -11.62 -10.54
N LYS A 61 -8.49 -12.21 -9.49
CA LYS A 61 -8.68 -13.62 -9.15
C LYS A 61 -10.12 -13.90 -8.74
N MET A 62 -10.74 -13.01 -7.99
CA MET A 62 -12.16 -13.12 -7.61
C MET A 62 -13.10 -13.01 -8.81
N LYS A 63 -12.83 -12.10 -9.75
CA LYS A 63 -13.59 -11.98 -11.00
C LYS A 63 -13.45 -13.23 -11.88
N ARG A 64 -12.23 -13.78 -12.01
CA ARG A 64 -11.99 -15.03 -12.76
C ARG A 64 -12.77 -16.22 -12.19
N LEU A 65 -12.95 -16.27 -10.87
CA LEU A 65 -13.68 -17.35 -10.20
C LEU A 65 -15.22 -17.23 -10.32
N ARG A 66 -15.76 -16.21 -11.01
CA ARG A 66 -17.22 -15.91 -11.11
C ARG A 66 -17.93 -15.79 -9.76
N ILE A 67 -17.19 -15.52 -8.69
CA ILE A 67 -17.76 -15.30 -7.34
C ILE A 67 -18.35 -13.88 -7.24
N ILE A 68 -18.05 -13.03 -8.22
CA ILE A 68 -18.58 -11.67 -8.37
C ILE A 68 -18.96 -11.55 -9.85
N THR A 69 -20.24 -11.28 -10.12
CA THR A 69 -20.81 -11.09 -11.45
C THR A 69 -20.24 -9.85 -12.13
#